data_AF-A0A6V7IR31-F1
#
_entry.id   AF-A0A6V7IR31-F1
#
_cell.length_a   1.000
_cell.length_b   1.000
_cell.length_c   1.000
_cell.angle_alpha   90.00
_cell.angle_beta   90.00
_cell.angle_gamma   90.00
#
_symmetry.space_group_name_H-M   'P 1'
#
loop_
_entity.id
_entity.type
_entity.pdbx_description
1 polymer ?
#
loop_
_entity_poly.entity_id
_entity_poly.type
_entity_poly.pdbx_seq_one_letter_code
_entity_poly.pdbx_strand_id
1 'polypeptide(L)'
;IDYQTSIWSSPAIDLLEFFGCMPSITEKLKDDEFLAIYLTRLTETMRKIGCATTAPTMEQLKSSMHKRRVYIVHEALALGPAGIMDAEGIDRDTSYEHLKSPWDLPALQDIINTIVPILNDKGFLD
;
A
#
# COMPACT_ATOMS: atom_id res chain seq x y z
N ILE A 1 -14.45 7.12 -9.80
CA ILE A 1 -14.26 6.99 -8.33
C ILE A 1 -14.77 5.61 -8.02
N ASP A 2 -13.87 4.77 -7.52
CA ASP A 2 -14.00 3.33 -7.64
C ASP A 2 -14.00 2.72 -6.25
N TYR A 3 -15.19 2.34 -5.76
CA TYR A 3 -15.40 1.77 -4.41
C TYR A 3 -15.59 0.26 -4.44
N GLN A 4 -15.31 -0.40 -5.57
CA GLN A 4 -15.53 -1.84 -5.76
C GLN A 4 -14.73 -2.73 -4.80
N THR A 5 -13.67 -2.23 -4.16
CA THR A 5 -12.84 -2.96 -3.20
C THR A 5 -12.98 -2.43 -1.76
N SER A 6 -13.86 -1.46 -1.51
CA SER A 6 -14.02 -0.87 -0.18
C SER A 6 -14.66 -1.86 0.79
N ILE A 7 -13.97 -2.14 1.89
CA ILE A 7 -14.42 -3.07 2.93
C ILE A 7 -14.36 -2.42 4.31
N TRP A 8 -15.21 -2.87 5.23
CA TRP A 8 -15.11 -2.48 6.63
C TRP A 8 -13.93 -3.21 7.28
N SER A 9 -12.84 -2.48 7.51
CA SER A 9 -11.59 -3.08 7.99
C SER A 9 -10.80 -2.16 8.93
N SER A 10 -9.61 -2.61 9.32
CA SER A 10 -8.68 -1.81 10.11
C SER A 10 -8.14 -0.65 9.25
N PRO A 11 -8.03 0.59 9.80
CA PRO A 11 -7.40 1.72 9.10
C PRO A 11 -5.94 1.44 8.72
N ALA A 12 -5.31 0.46 9.36
CA ALA A 12 -3.97 0.01 8.99
C ALA A 12 -3.92 -0.63 7.60
N ILE A 13 -5.00 -1.28 7.14
CA ILE A 13 -5.05 -1.88 5.80
C ILE A 13 -5.13 -0.77 4.75
N ASP A 14 -6.03 0.20 4.91
CA ASP A 14 -6.13 1.36 4.02
C ASP A 14 -4.78 2.07 3.82
N LEU A 15 -4.02 2.25 4.90
CA LEU A 15 -2.68 2.85 4.86
C LEU A 15 -1.67 1.97 4.13
N LEU A 16 -1.66 0.66 4.39
CA LEU A 16 -0.76 -0.28 3.73
C LEU A 16 -1.07 -0.40 2.24
N GLU A 17 -2.35 -0.35 1.86
CA GLU A 17 -2.76 -0.34 0.45
C GLU A 17 -2.30 0.94 -0.23
N PHE A 18 -2.55 2.09 0.39
CA PHE A 18 -2.09 3.38 -0.11
C PHE A 18 -0.57 3.38 -0.34
N PHE A 19 0.21 2.94 0.64
CA PHE A 19 1.67 2.86 0.52
C PHE A 19 2.16 1.78 -0.45
N GLY A 20 1.40 0.71 -0.63
CA GLY A 20 1.68 -0.35 -1.62
C GLY A 20 1.61 0.17 -3.04
N CYS A 21 0.61 1.01 -3.32
CA CYS A 21 0.35 1.59 -4.64
C CYS A 21 1.23 2.81 -4.99
N MET A 22 1.96 3.39 -4.03
CA MET A 22 2.84 4.53 -4.35
C MET A 22 4.04 4.08 -5.19
N PRO A 23 4.29 4.71 -6.36
CA PRO A 23 5.38 4.34 -7.26
C PRO A 23 6.77 4.69 -6.72
N SER A 24 6.87 5.60 -5.74
CA SER A 24 8.14 6.04 -5.16
C SER A 24 8.40 5.45 -3.77
N ILE A 25 9.48 4.69 -3.63
CA ILE A 25 9.99 4.19 -2.32
C ILE A 25 10.48 5.35 -1.45
N THR A 26 10.98 6.44 -2.04
CA THR A 26 11.53 7.60 -1.32
C THR A 26 10.44 8.43 -0.63
N GLU A 27 9.20 8.38 -1.12
CA GLU A 27 8.04 8.99 -0.43
C GLU A 27 7.51 8.11 0.71
N LYS A 28 7.75 6.79 0.67
CA LYS A 28 7.48 5.85 1.78
C LYS A 28 8.34 6.14 3.02
N LEU A 29 9.38 6.99 2.92
CA LEU A 29 10.22 7.41 4.04
C LEU A 29 9.70 8.64 4.80
N LYS A 30 8.58 9.25 4.35
CA LYS A 30 7.87 10.33 5.06
C LYS A 30 6.72 9.83 5.95
N ASP A 31 6.76 8.53 6.31
CA ASP A 31 5.69 7.82 7.03
C ASP A 31 5.13 8.61 8.21
N ASP A 32 5.98 9.20 9.04
CA ASP A 32 5.51 9.78 10.31
C ASP A 32 4.66 11.05 10.16
N GLU A 33 4.97 11.91 9.18
CA GLU A 33 4.18 13.13 8.94
C GLU A 33 2.81 12.77 8.34
N PHE A 34 2.79 11.87 7.36
CA PHE A 34 1.55 11.40 6.76
C PHE A 34 0.67 10.67 7.77
N LEU A 35 1.25 9.77 8.56
CA LEU A 35 0.54 9.06 9.62
C LEU A 35 -0.01 10.03 10.66
N ALA A 36 0.70 11.11 10.99
CA ALA A 36 0.21 12.12 11.93
C ALA A 36 -1.02 12.87 11.37
N ILE A 37 -0.99 13.23 10.08
CA ILE A 37 -2.13 13.85 9.40
C ILE A 37 -3.32 12.88 9.37
N TYR A 38 -3.11 11.64 8.94
CA TYR A 38 -4.14 10.62 8.89
C TYR A 38 -4.77 10.39 10.26
N LEU A 39 -3.95 10.20 11.29
CA LEU A 39 -4.42 9.94 12.65
C LEU A 39 -5.21 11.12 13.21
N THR A 40 -4.78 12.35 12.94
CA THR A 40 -5.51 13.56 13.33
C THR A 40 -6.91 13.58 12.69
N ARG A 41 -6.99 13.33 11.38
CA ARG A 41 -8.27 13.31 10.65
C ARG A 41 -9.19 12.16 11.09
N LEU A 42 -8.63 10.96 11.30
CA LEU A 42 -9.37 9.83 11.83
C LEU A 42 -9.97 10.17 13.20
N THR A 43 -9.16 10.70 14.11
CA THR A 43 -9.59 11.06 15.47
C THR A 43 -10.68 12.14 15.47
N GLU A 44 -10.51 13.20 14.67
CA GLU A 44 -11.51 14.25 14.50
C GLU A 44 -12.84 13.69 13.96
N THR A 45 -12.76 12.78 13.00
CA THR A 45 -13.93 12.18 12.34
C THR A 45 -14.66 11.25 13.29
N MET A 46 -13.96 10.34 13.98
CA MET A 46 -14.53 9.45 14.98
C MET A 46 -15.29 10.22 16.06
N ARG A 47 -14.72 11.35 16.53
CA ARG A 47 -15.39 12.24 17.50
C ARG A 47 -16.65 12.87 16.91
N LYS A 48 -16.59 13.41 15.69
CA LYS A 48 -17.73 14.08 15.03
C LYS A 48 -18.92 13.15 14.82
N ILE A 49 -18.67 11.88 14.50
CA ILE A 49 -19.72 10.89 14.25
C ILE A 49 -20.18 10.15 15.52
N GLY A 50 -19.64 10.50 16.70
CA GLY A 50 -19.99 9.83 17.96
C GLY A 50 -19.58 8.36 17.99
N CYS A 51 -18.43 8.02 17.41
CA CYS A 51 -17.96 6.64 17.36
C CYS A 51 -17.78 6.08 18.78
N ALA A 52 -18.31 4.87 19.02
CA ALA A 52 -18.26 4.22 20.34
C ALA A 52 -16.85 3.77 20.75
N THR A 53 -15.96 3.57 19.78
CA THR A 53 -14.58 3.14 20.02
C THR A 53 -13.63 4.33 20.13
N THR A 54 -12.64 4.23 21.02
CA THR A 54 -11.57 5.23 21.12
C THR A 54 -10.69 5.21 19.88
N ALA A 55 -10.25 6.39 19.44
CA ALA A 55 -9.26 6.52 18.37
C ALA A 55 -7.93 5.85 18.78
N PRO A 56 -7.21 5.22 17.83
CA PRO A 56 -5.93 4.59 18.13
C PRO A 56 -4.86 5.63 18.49
N THR A 57 -3.82 5.22 19.21
CA THR A 57 -2.58 6.01 19.33
C THR A 57 -1.68 5.79 18.10
N MET A 58 -0.68 6.66 17.89
CA MET A 58 0.33 6.46 16.84
C MET A 58 1.03 5.10 16.97
N GLU A 59 1.36 4.69 18.20
CA GLU A 59 1.99 3.41 18.49
C GLU A 59 1.07 2.23 18.14
N GLN A 60 -0.22 2.33 18.48
CA GLN A 60 -1.21 1.31 18.14
C GLN A 60 -1.42 1.21 16.63
N LEU A 61 -1.45 2.35 15.93
CA LEU A 61 -1.56 2.42 14.48
C LEU A 61 -0.35 1.73 13.81
N LYS A 62 0.87 2.12 14.18
CA LYS A 62 2.11 1.53 13.67
C LYS A 62 2.21 0.04 14.00
N SER A 63 1.83 -0.37 15.22
CA SER A 63 1.77 -1.79 15.59
C SER A 63 0.75 -2.57 14.74
N SER A 64 -0.42 -1.98 14.48
CA SER A 64 -1.46 -2.59 13.64
C SER A 64 -1.01 -2.75 12.18
N MET A 65 -0.31 -1.74 11.63
CA MET A 65 0.32 -1.81 10.32
C MET A 65 1.41 -2.87 10.29
N HIS A 66 2.29 -2.91 11.29
CA HIS A 66 3.34 -3.92 11.37
C HIS A 66 2.80 -5.35 11.52
N LYS A 67 1.63 -5.57 12.12
CA LYS A 67 0.99 -6.89 12.16
C LYS A 67 0.42 -7.30 10.79
N ARG A 68 0.10 -6.34 9.93
CA ARG A 68 -0.56 -6.53 8.62
C ARG A 68 0.34 -6.20 7.45
N ARG A 69 1.62 -5.96 7.69
CA ARG A 69 2.62 -5.56 6.70
C ARG A 69 2.71 -6.45 5.44
N VAL A 70 2.13 -7.65 5.42
CA VAL A 70 1.99 -8.45 4.18
C VAL A 70 1.09 -7.77 3.13
N TYR A 71 0.12 -6.95 3.54
CA TYR A 71 -0.78 -6.25 2.62
C TYR A 71 -0.04 -5.27 1.71
N ILE A 72 1.04 -4.63 2.18
CA ILE A 72 1.84 -3.74 1.32
C ILE A 72 2.52 -4.51 0.18
N VAL A 73 2.88 -5.78 0.44
CA VAL A 73 3.49 -6.68 -0.54
C VAL A 73 2.44 -7.14 -1.52
N HIS A 74 1.29 -7.58 -1.00
CA HIS A 74 0.15 -7.97 -1.81
C HIS A 74 -0.22 -6.86 -2.81
N GLU A 75 -0.39 -5.62 -2.35
CA GLU A 75 -0.74 -4.50 -3.23
C GLU A 75 0.37 -4.12 -4.19
N ALA A 76 1.62 -4.08 -3.73
CA ALA A 76 2.76 -3.79 -4.62
C ALA A 76 2.86 -4.82 -5.76
N LEU A 77 2.52 -6.09 -5.49
CA LEU A 77 2.46 -7.13 -6.51
C LEU A 77 1.20 -7.04 -7.37
N ALA A 78 0.02 -6.91 -6.75
CA ALA A 78 -1.25 -6.95 -7.45
C ALA A 78 -1.50 -5.72 -8.34
N LEU A 79 -1.16 -4.52 -7.84
CA LEU A 79 -1.48 -3.24 -8.48
C LEU A 79 -0.25 -2.44 -8.91
N GLY A 80 0.93 -2.73 -8.35
CA GLY A 80 2.17 -2.08 -8.75
C GLY A 80 2.47 -2.11 -10.25
N PRO A 81 2.32 -3.26 -10.96
CA PRO A 81 2.53 -3.31 -12.41
C PRO A 81 1.65 -2.32 -13.16
N ALA A 82 0.37 -2.26 -12.82
CA ALA A 82 -0.57 -1.33 -13.43
C ALA A 82 -0.20 0.14 -13.16
N GLY A 83 0.23 0.46 -11.93
CA GLY A 83 0.69 1.80 -11.57
C GLY A 83 1.94 2.24 -12.34
N ILE A 84 2.88 1.31 -12.60
CA ILE A 84 4.08 1.57 -13.42
C ILE A 84 3.68 1.82 -14.87
N MET A 85 2.81 0.98 -15.43
CA MET A 85 2.35 1.12 -16.81
C MET A 85 1.62 2.45 -17.04
N ASP A 86 0.74 2.84 -16.11
CA ASP A 86 0.06 4.14 -16.15
C ASP A 86 1.07 5.30 -16.09
N ALA A 87 2.12 5.19 -15.26
CA ALA A 87 3.18 6.20 -15.16
C ALA A 87 4.06 6.30 -16.42
N GLU A 88 4.28 5.17 -17.11
CA GLU A 88 5.03 5.10 -18.38
C GLU A 88 4.15 5.39 -19.62
N GLY A 89 2.84 5.62 -19.43
CA GLY A 89 1.89 5.84 -20.52
C GLY A 89 1.65 4.60 -21.38
N ILE A 90 1.91 3.41 -20.83
CA ILE A 90 1.64 2.12 -21.47
C ILE A 90 0.15 1.83 -21.31
N ASP A 91 -0.57 1.79 -22.43
CA ASP A 91 -1.97 1.38 -22.43
C ASP A 91 -2.07 -0.11 -22.03
N ARG A 92 -2.87 -0.35 -20.99
CA ARG A 92 -3.01 -1.68 -20.39
C ARG A 92 -3.62 -2.66 -21.37
N ASP A 93 -4.60 -2.25 -22.17
CA ASP A 93 -5.27 -3.16 -23.11
C ASP A 93 -4.33 -3.64 -24.21
N THR A 94 -3.55 -2.72 -24.81
CA THR A 94 -2.51 -3.08 -25.79
C THR A 94 -1.33 -3.81 -25.17
N SER A 95 -0.99 -3.55 -23.90
CA SER A 95 0.12 -4.23 -23.23
C SER A 95 -0.12 -5.74 -23.07
N TYR A 96 -1.35 -6.18 -22.78
CA TYR A 96 -1.67 -7.60 -22.63
C TYR A 96 -1.56 -8.36 -23.97
N GLU A 97 -1.61 -7.64 -25.09
CA GLU A 97 -1.42 -8.20 -26.43
C GLU A 97 0.06 -8.35 -26.81
N HIS A 98 0.95 -7.53 -26.23
CA HIS A 98 2.36 -7.41 -26.66
C HIS A 98 3.37 -7.89 -25.60
N LEU A 99 3.03 -7.83 -24.31
CA LEU A 99 3.81 -8.40 -23.22
C LEU A 99 3.47 -9.88 -23.07
N LYS A 100 4.49 -10.74 -22.94
CA LYS A 100 4.28 -12.12 -22.49
C LYS A 100 3.72 -12.15 -21.07
N SER A 101 4.08 -11.16 -20.26
CA SER A 101 3.65 -11.00 -18.87
C SER A 101 3.84 -9.54 -18.41
N PRO A 102 2.89 -8.95 -17.65
CA PRO A 102 3.09 -7.67 -16.98
C PRO A 102 4.30 -7.70 -16.01
N TRP A 103 4.70 -8.89 -15.58
CA TRP A 103 5.86 -9.14 -14.72
C TRP A 103 7.21 -8.94 -15.42
N ASP A 104 7.24 -8.84 -16.75
CA ASP A 104 8.47 -8.66 -17.52
C ASP A 104 8.95 -7.20 -17.57
N LEU A 105 8.21 -6.27 -16.96
CA LEU A 105 8.57 -4.85 -16.91
C LEU A 105 9.85 -4.63 -16.07
N PRO A 106 10.89 -3.96 -16.61
CA PRO A 106 12.16 -3.74 -15.89
C PRO A 106 11.99 -3.06 -14.52
N ALA A 107 11.14 -2.02 -14.45
CA ALA A 107 10.88 -1.30 -13.21
C ALA A 107 10.24 -2.18 -12.12
N LEU A 108 9.44 -3.17 -12.52
CA LEU A 108 8.80 -4.11 -11.61
C LEU A 108 9.78 -5.19 -11.14
N GLN A 109 10.67 -5.65 -12.02
CA GLN A 109 11.76 -6.56 -11.67
C GLN A 109 12.69 -5.92 -10.63
N ASP A 110 13.02 -4.64 -10.78
CA ASP A 110 13.82 -3.91 -9.79
C ASP A 110 13.14 -3.83 -8.41
N ILE A 111 11.83 -3.59 -8.38
CA ILE A 111 11.05 -3.56 -7.13
C ILE A 111 11.01 -4.95 -6.48
N ILE A 112 10.74 -6.00 -7.25
CA ILE A 112 10.69 -7.39 -6.74
C ILE A 112 12.05 -7.78 -6.16
N ASN A 113 13.13 -7.54 -6.90
CA ASN A 113 14.50 -7.85 -6.46
C ASN A 113 14.92 -7.04 -5.22
N THR A 114 14.32 -5.88 -5.00
CA THR A 114 14.55 -5.06 -3.80
C THR A 114 13.71 -5.54 -2.60
N ILE A 115 12.43 -5.86 -2.81
CA ILE A 115 11.49 -6.14 -1.73
C ILE A 115 11.60 -7.59 -1.24
N VAL A 116 11.77 -8.56 -2.14
CA VAL A 116 11.81 -9.99 -1.79
C VAL A 116 12.87 -10.31 -0.72
N PRO A 117 14.13 -9.83 -0.80
CA PRO A 117 15.12 -10.04 0.25
C PRO A 117 14.70 -9.44 1.60
N ILE A 118 14.12 -8.24 1.60
CA ILE A 118 13.65 -7.57 2.82
C ILE A 118 12.53 -8.36 3.49
N LEU A 119 11.65 -8.99 2.69
CA LEU A 119 10.59 -9.84 3.20
C LEU A 119 11.17 -11.14 3.77
N ASN A 120 12.09 -11.77 3.06
CA ASN A 120 12.77 -12.99 3.55
C ASN A 120 13.48 -12.73 4.89
N ASP A 121 14.27 -11.65 4.99
CA ASP A 121 15.01 -11.31 6.22
C ASP A 121 14.09 -11.00 7.42
N LYS A 122 12.85 -10.59 7.14
CA LYS A 122 11.84 -10.28 8.15
C LYS A 122 10.89 -11.46 8.45
N GLY A 123 11.19 -12.65 7.93
CA GLY A 123 10.44 -13.88 8.19
C GLY A 123 9.03 -13.89 7.60
N PHE A 124 8.89 -13.38 6.37
CA PHE A 124 7.59 -13.28 5.69
C PHE A 124 7.34 -14.34 4.62
N LEU A 125 8.38 -15.05 4.17
CA LEU A 125 8.33 -15.93 3.01
C LEU A 125 8.52 -17.42 3.39
N ASP A 126 8.50 -17.69 4.69
CA ASP A 126 8.84 -18.92 5.38
C ASP A 126 7.64 -19.53 6.13
#